data_AF-A0A290ZJ10-F1
#
_entry.id   AF-A0A290ZJ10-F1
#
_cell.length_a   1.000
_cell.length_b   1.000
_cell.length_c   1.000
_cell.angle_alpha   90.00
_cell.angle_beta   90.00
_cell.angle_gamma   90.00
#
_symmetry.space_group_name_H-M   'P 1'
#
loop_
_entity.id
_entity.type
_entity.pdbx_description
1 polymer ?
#
loop_
_entity_poly.entity_id
_entity_poly.type
_entity_poly.pdbx_seq_one_letter_code
_entity_poly.pdbx_strand_id
1 'polypeptide(L)'
;MLLAPGCDVDVGKFLHEEPGSRSLHLSQMSFGSFQESAGRTLFYADCLSGCGNASDPSVYAHWEGTRALDFLEVMLEVRLVGDAAIAAADQWQSAMVSAESEDWIMESGFNCDPGKYGEVARKAFAAVQPEAITIGRGLAVPRCAMPQAQGESAGGTGRVPVPQPASECDYGYDETLKKSGLVAKETPVHGPDDEDFGGYGCPYRISPTPGTTVPKGSVVQYRTAWEGS
;
A
#
# COMPACT_ATOMS: atom_id res chain seq x y z
N MET A 1 -12.55 10.10 -13.18
CA MET A 1 -13.60 10.99 -13.74
C MET A 1 -12.89 12.01 -14.63
N LEU A 2 -13.07 11.94 -15.95
CA LEU A 2 -12.37 12.86 -16.88
C LEU A 2 -12.97 14.27 -16.77
N LEU A 3 -12.12 15.30 -16.81
CA LEU A 3 -12.56 16.69 -16.77
C LEU A 3 -13.36 17.05 -18.03
N ALA A 4 -14.64 17.37 -17.87
CA ALA A 4 -15.47 17.83 -18.98
C ALA A 4 -15.04 19.25 -19.43
N PRO A 5 -15.10 19.57 -20.74
CA PRO A 5 -14.83 20.93 -21.23
C PRO A 5 -15.75 21.94 -20.53
N GLY A 6 -15.16 22.91 -19.82
CA GLY A 6 -15.88 23.92 -19.03
C GLY A 6 -15.95 23.65 -17.52
N CYS A 7 -15.44 22.52 -17.04
CA CYS A 7 -15.25 22.25 -15.61
C CYS A 7 -13.97 22.94 -15.10
N ASP A 8 -14.05 24.24 -14.84
CA ASP A 8 -12.93 25.04 -14.34
C ASP A 8 -13.13 25.38 -12.86
N VAL A 9 -12.95 24.37 -12.01
CA VAL A 9 -13.10 24.50 -10.56
C VAL A 9 -11.86 25.19 -9.98
N ASP A 10 -12.07 26.14 -9.08
CA ASP A 10 -11.00 26.71 -8.26
C ASP A 10 -10.69 25.76 -7.10
N VAL A 11 -9.63 24.98 -7.26
CA VAL A 11 -9.18 23.97 -6.29
C VAL A 11 -8.56 24.63 -5.06
N GLY A 12 -8.04 25.86 -5.20
CA GLY A 12 -7.38 26.60 -4.11
C GLY A 12 -8.28 26.79 -2.89
N LYS A 13 -9.59 26.88 -3.11
CA LYS A 13 -10.61 26.98 -2.06
C LYS A 13 -10.75 25.74 -1.17
N PHE A 14 -10.28 24.58 -1.63
CA PHE A 14 -10.28 23.34 -0.83
C PHE A 14 -9.00 23.17 -0.02
N LEU A 15 -7.91 23.85 -0.43
CA LEU A 15 -6.58 23.68 0.17
C LEU A 15 -6.34 24.60 1.37
N HIS A 16 -7.07 25.72 1.45
CA HIS A 16 -6.89 26.73 2.47
C HIS A 16 -8.24 27.26 2.96
N GLU A 17 -8.40 27.42 4.27
CA GLU A 17 -9.56 28.10 4.88
C GLU A 17 -9.42 29.63 4.88
N GLU A 18 -8.23 30.15 4.58
CA GLU A 18 -7.88 31.56 4.77
C GLU A 18 -8.34 32.47 3.59
N PRO A 19 -8.87 33.68 3.88
CA PRO A 19 -9.16 34.68 2.86
C PRO A 19 -7.85 35.18 2.20
N GLY A 20 -7.79 35.11 0.86
CA GLY A 20 -6.61 35.52 0.07
C GLY A 20 -5.76 34.35 -0.46
N SER A 21 -6.24 33.13 -0.27
CA SER A 21 -5.69 31.92 -0.91
C SER A 21 -5.61 32.09 -2.43
N ARG A 22 -4.47 31.67 -3.02
CA ARG A 22 -4.21 31.76 -4.46
C ARG A 22 -5.26 30.93 -5.18
N SER A 23 -6.06 31.58 -6.02
CA SER A 23 -7.03 30.90 -6.87
C SER A 23 -6.27 29.95 -7.82
N LEU A 24 -6.71 28.69 -7.86
CA LEU A 24 -6.06 27.62 -8.60
C LEU A 24 -7.10 26.91 -9.46
N HIS A 25 -7.30 27.46 -10.65
CA HIS A 25 -8.25 26.96 -11.63
C HIS A 25 -7.73 25.70 -12.33
N LEU A 26 -8.54 24.64 -12.36
CA LEU A 26 -8.17 23.35 -12.96
C LEU A 26 -7.64 23.47 -14.39
N SER A 27 -8.25 24.33 -15.22
CA SER A 27 -7.87 24.52 -16.62
C SER A 27 -6.46 25.10 -16.82
N GLN A 28 -5.90 25.73 -15.79
CA GLN A 28 -4.58 26.39 -15.81
C GLN A 28 -3.59 25.76 -14.84
N MET A 29 -4.02 24.72 -14.13
CA MET A 29 -3.22 24.06 -13.10
C MET A 29 -2.26 23.07 -13.73
N SER A 30 -1.03 23.06 -13.24
CA SER A 30 -0.09 21.94 -13.34
C SER A 30 0.08 21.26 -11.98
N PHE A 31 0.66 20.06 -11.96
CA PHE A 31 1.06 19.41 -10.70
C PHE A 31 1.94 20.33 -9.85
N GLY A 32 2.88 21.05 -10.46
CA GLY A 32 3.77 21.99 -9.77
C GLY A 32 3.01 23.14 -9.12
N SER A 33 2.08 23.78 -9.85
CA SER A 33 1.27 24.86 -9.29
C SER A 33 0.36 24.40 -8.16
N PHE A 34 -0.13 23.15 -8.21
CA PHE A 34 -0.88 22.54 -7.12
C PHE A 34 -0.01 22.33 -5.88
N GLN A 35 1.21 21.84 -6.05
CA GLN A 35 2.14 21.58 -4.95
C GLN A 35 2.64 22.85 -4.28
N GLU A 36 2.77 23.96 -5.03
CA GLU A 36 3.05 25.27 -4.45
C GLU A 36 1.96 25.71 -3.46
N SER A 37 0.70 25.38 -3.75
CA SER A 37 -0.46 25.71 -2.90
C SER A 37 -0.66 24.68 -1.78
N ALA A 38 -0.76 23.39 -2.12
CA ALA A 38 -1.09 22.31 -1.19
C ALA A 38 0.09 21.93 -0.27
N GLY A 39 1.32 22.20 -0.71
CA GLY A 39 2.54 21.73 -0.05
C GLY A 39 2.95 20.34 -0.51
N ARG A 40 3.47 19.52 0.43
CA ARG A 40 4.01 18.20 0.09
C ARG A 40 2.88 17.26 -0.34
N THR A 41 3.09 16.60 -1.47
CA THR A 41 2.21 15.56 -2.03
C THR A 41 2.95 14.23 -2.07
N LEU A 42 2.20 13.14 -1.96
CA LEU A 42 2.69 11.78 -2.15
C LEU A 42 2.41 11.36 -3.59
N PHE A 43 3.40 10.74 -4.24
CA PHE A 43 3.26 10.27 -5.61
C PHE A 43 3.06 8.76 -5.64
N TYR A 44 2.14 8.34 -6.50
CA TYR A 44 1.84 6.95 -6.78
C TYR A 44 1.75 6.73 -8.29
N ALA A 45 1.85 5.49 -8.73
CA ALA A 45 1.59 5.13 -10.11
C ALA A 45 0.94 3.76 -10.21
N ASP A 46 0.16 3.53 -11.25
CA ASP A 46 -0.31 2.18 -11.58
C ASP A 46 0.86 1.28 -11.96
N CYS A 47 1.78 1.84 -12.76
CA CYS A 47 2.97 1.16 -13.23
C CYS A 47 3.96 2.17 -13.82
N LEU A 48 5.25 1.91 -13.64
CA LEU A 48 6.36 2.67 -14.25
C LEU A 48 7.29 1.79 -15.10
N SER A 49 7.19 0.46 -14.99
CA SER A 49 8.00 -0.49 -15.76
C SER A 49 7.25 -1.81 -15.92
N GLY A 50 7.40 -2.47 -17.07
CA GLY A 50 6.83 -3.81 -17.28
C GLY A 50 5.30 -3.85 -17.23
N CYS A 51 4.62 -2.78 -17.65
CA CYS A 51 3.17 -2.57 -17.44
C CYS A 51 2.25 -3.54 -18.18
N GLY A 52 2.81 -4.50 -18.95
CA GLY A 52 2.07 -5.57 -19.59
C GLY A 52 0.91 -5.06 -20.44
N ASN A 53 -0.30 -5.56 -20.17
CA ASN A 53 -1.55 -5.19 -20.87
C ASN A 53 -2.25 -3.96 -20.28
N ALA A 54 -1.61 -3.18 -19.40
CA ALA A 54 -2.19 -1.94 -18.89
C ALA A 54 -2.42 -0.98 -20.07
N SER A 55 -3.68 -0.77 -20.43
CA SER A 55 -4.00 -0.05 -21.66
C SER A 55 -3.56 1.42 -21.62
N ASP A 56 -3.53 2.07 -20.45
CA ASP A 56 -3.01 3.43 -20.21
C ASP A 56 -2.71 3.61 -18.71
N PRO A 57 -1.48 3.36 -18.20
CA PRO A 57 -1.20 3.53 -16.77
C PRO A 57 -1.22 5.01 -16.36
N SER A 58 -1.62 5.29 -15.12
CA SER A 58 -1.67 6.65 -14.57
C SER A 58 -0.64 6.89 -13.47
N VAL A 59 -0.27 8.16 -13.29
CA VAL A 59 0.44 8.70 -12.13
C VAL A 59 -0.50 9.59 -11.32
N TYR A 60 -0.37 9.49 -10.02
CA TYR A 60 -1.21 10.20 -9.06
C TYR A 60 -0.36 11.06 -8.13
N ALA A 61 -0.83 12.27 -7.86
CA ALA A 61 -0.32 13.10 -6.76
C ALA A 61 -1.43 13.26 -5.73
N HIS A 62 -1.19 12.77 -4.52
CA HIS A 62 -2.12 12.76 -3.42
C HIS A 62 -1.71 13.77 -2.35
N TRP A 63 -2.69 14.51 -1.86
CA TRP A 63 -2.56 15.43 -0.76
C TRP A 63 -3.65 15.13 0.26
N GLU A 64 -3.29 15.18 1.54
CA GLU A 64 -4.22 15.07 2.65
C GLU A 64 -4.13 16.34 3.50
N GLY A 65 -5.29 16.94 3.74
CA GLY A 65 -5.44 18.09 4.60
C GLY A 65 -5.26 17.73 6.08
N THR A 66 -4.98 18.74 6.89
CA THR A 66 -4.88 18.55 8.34
C THR A 66 -6.25 18.24 8.95
N ARG A 67 -6.27 17.92 10.26
CA ARG A 67 -7.50 17.75 11.04
C ARG A 67 -8.45 18.96 10.96
N ALA A 68 -7.94 20.18 10.78
CA ALA A 68 -8.77 21.38 10.61
C ALA A 68 -9.63 21.31 9.33
N LEU A 69 -9.10 20.68 8.29
CA LEU A 69 -9.76 20.42 7.02
C LEU A 69 -10.52 19.07 7.01
N ASP A 70 -10.79 18.48 8.18
CA ASP A 70 -11.47 17.18 8.33
C ASP A 70 -10.82 16.05 7.50
N PHE A 71 -9.48 16.09 7.37
CA PHE A 71 -8.71 15.15 6.55
C PHE A 71 -9.18 15.09 5.09
N LEU A 72 -9.59 16.24 4.52
CA LEU A 72 -9.94 16.33 3.11
C LEU A 72 -8.76 15.90 2.24
N GLU A 73 -9.01 15.02 1.28
CA GLU A 73 -8.01 14.52 0.36
C GLU A 73 -8.26 15.07 -1.04
N VAL A 74 -7.17 15.37 -1.74
CA VAL A 74 -7.17 15.76 -3.15
C VAL A 74 -6.17 14.89 -3.89
N MET A 75 -6.63 14.23 -4.95
CA MET A 75 -5.82 13.38 -5.79
C MET A 75 -5.87 13.88 -7.24
N LEU A 76 -4.71 14.28 -7.75
CA LEU A 76 -4.50 14.58 -9.16
C LEU A 76 -4.12 13.32 -9.90
N GLU A 77 -4.56 13.19 -11.14
CA GLU A 77 -4.27 12.05 -12.01
C GLU A 77 -3.84 12.53 -13.39
N VAL A 78 -2.83 11.87 -13.96
CA VAL A 78 -2.43 12.01 -15.36
C VAL A 78 -2.14 10.63 -15.94
N ARG A 79 -2.65 10.36 -17.15
CA ARG A 79 -2.33 9.13 -17.89
C ARG A 79 -0.98 9.26 -18.57
N LEU A 80 -0.21 8.18 -18.56
CA LEU A 80 1.11 8.08 -19.21
C LEU A 80 0.97 7.79 -20.71
N VAL A 81 0.23 8.66 -21.40
CA VAL A 81 -0.02 8.56 -22.85
C VAL A 81 0.54 9.74 -23.64
N GLY A 82 0.74 10.88 -22.98
CA GLY A 82 1.31 12.08 -23.60
C GLY A 82 2.81 12.22 -23.34
N ASP A 83 3.53 12.80 -24.31
CA ASP A 83 5.00 12.94 -24.28
C ASP A 83 5.53 13.55 -22.98
N ALA A 84 4.85 14.59 -22.45
CA ALA A 84 5.27 15.26 -21.22
C ALA A 84 5.10 14.37 -19.98
N ALA A 85 4.01 13.60 -19.90
CA ALA A 85 3.75 12.69 -18.79
C ALA A 85 4.69 11.48 -18.83
N ILE A 86 4.94 10.93 -20.03
CA ILE A 86 5.89 9.83 -20.24
C ILE A 86 7.31 10.29 -19.88
N ALA A 87 7.77 11.43 -20.40
CA ALA A 87 9.10 11.94 -20.10
C ALA A 87 9.31 12.27 -18.60
N ALA A 88 8.26 12.68 -17.90
CA ALA A 88 8.29 12.87 -16.45
C ALA A 88 8.36 11.52 -15.70
N ALA A 89 7.56 10.54 -16.13
CA ALA A 89 7.59 9.19 -15.58
C ALA A 89 8.97 8.52 -15.77
N ASP A 90 9.58 8.67 -16.95
CA ASP A 90 10.91 8.14 -17.27
C ASP A 90 11.99 8.73 -16.34
N GLN A 91 11.93 10.04 -16.06
CA GLN A 91 12.85 10.69 -15.12
C GLN A 91 12.70 10.13 -13.70
N TRP A 92 11.46 9.95 -13.26
CA TRP A 92 11.18 9.40 -11.95
C TRP A 92 11.63 7.94 -11.84
N GLN A 93 11.28 7.11 -12.83
CA GLN A 93 11.70 5.72 -12.95
C GLN A 93 13.22 5.58 -12.98
N SER A 94 13.91 6.36 -13.82
CA SER A 94 15.37 6.29 -13.98
C SER A 94 16.11 6.59 -12.67
N ALA A 95 15.61 7.55 -11.89
CA ALA A 95 16.18 7.85 -10.57
C ALA A 95 16.01 6.69 -9.59
N MET A 96 14.88 5.97 -9.68
CA MET A 96 14.62 4.80 -8.86
C MET A 96 15.47 3.59 -9.29
N VAL A 97 15.56 3.29 -10.59
CA VAL A 97 16.40 2.19 -11.10
C VAL A 97 17.86 2.40 -10.71
N SER A 98 18.35 3.64 -10.80
CA SER A 98 19.74 3.97 -10.48
C SER A 98 20.12 3.76 -9.01
N ALA A 99 19.14 3.84 -8.10
CA ALA A 99 19.36 3.74 -6.66
C ALA A 99 18.94 2.37 -6.09
N GLU A 100 18.02 1.67 -6.76
CA GLU A 100 17.44 0.40 -6.34
C GLU A 100 17.74 -0.70 -7.38
N SER A 101 16.70 -1.38 -7.87
CA SER A 101 16.77 -2.34 -8.96
C SER A 101 15.53 -2.22 -9.85
N GLU A 102 15.59 -2.78 -11.06
CA GLU A 102 14.41 -2.90 -11.93
C GLU A 102 13.31 -3.73 -11.25
N ASP A 103 13.68 -4.78 -10.50
CA ASP A 103 12.75 -5.61 -9.73
C ASP A 103 11.97 -4.79 -8.69
N TRP A 104 12.65 -3.88 -7.97
CA TRP A 104 12.00 -3.02 -6.99
C TRP A 104 10.90 -2.13 -7.61
N ILE A 105 11.09 -1.69 -8.86
CA ILE A 105 10.08 -0.92 -9.60
C ILE A 105 8.96 -1.83 -10.11
N MET A 106 9.30 -3.02 -10.62
CA MET A 106 8.30 -3.98 -11.09
C MET A 106 7.38 -4.47 -9.95
N GLU A 107 7.90 -4.53 -8.72
CA GLU A 107 7.14 -4.82 -7.50
C GLU A 107 6.45 -3.58 -6.90
N SER A 108 6.31 -2.51 -7.67
CA SER A 108 5.66 -1.26 -7.26
C SER A 108 6.17 -0.71 -5.91
N GLY A 109 7.47 -0.86 -5.63
CA GLY A 109 8.11 -0.43 -4.38
C GLY A 109 7.90 1.06 -4.10
N PHE A 110 7.75 1.87 -5.15
CA PHE A 110 7.44 3.29 -5.09
C PHE A 110 6.07 3.61 -4.49
N ASN A 111 5.09 2.70 -4.57
CA ASN A 111 3.80 2.84 -3.89
C ASN A 111 3.88 2.42 -2.42
N CYS A 112 4.88 1.61 -2.04
CA CYS A 112 5.11 1.14 -0.67
C CYS A 112 5.79 2.20 0.20
N ASP A 113 6.70 2.98 -0.39
CA ASP A 113 7.32 4.16 0.23
C ASP A 113 7.21 5.36 -0.73
N PRO A 114 6.01 5.97 -0.83
CA PRO A 114 5.78 7.10 -1.75
C PRO A 114 6.56 8.36 -1.34
N GLY A 115 7.14 8.38 -0.14
CA GLY A 115 7.96 9.48 0.36
C GLY A 115 9.40 9.44 -0.18
N LYS A 116 9.97 8.26 -0.41
CA LYS A 116 11.40 8.05 -0.72
C LYS A 116 11.89 8.79 -1.97
N TYR A 117 11.08 8.76 -3.03
CA TYR A 117 11.38 9.43 -4.31
C TYR A 117 10.41 10.56 -4.65
N GLY A 118 9.57 10.98 -3.70
CA GLY A 118 8.55 11.99 -3.93
C GLY A 118 9.09 13.34 -4.41
N GLU A 119 10.30 13.75 -4.01
CA GLU A 119 10.92 14.98 -4.50
C GLU A 119 11.37 14.90 -5.97
N VAL A 120 11.77 13.70 -6.43
CA VAL A 120 12.11 13.47 -7.84
C VAL A 120 10.84 13.56 -8.67
N ALA A 121 9.78 12.86 -8.25
CA ALA A 121 8.48 12.91 -8.90
C ALA A 121 7.92 14.34 -8.95
N ARG A 122 7.99 15.07 -7.83
CA ARG A 122 7.56 16.47 -7.73
C ARG A 122 8.22 17.36 -8.79
N LYS A 123 9.53 17.23 -8.98
CA LYS A 123 10.26 18.01 -9.99
C LYS A 123 9.93 17.57 -11.40
N ALA A 124 9.90 16.26 -11.66
CA ALA A 124 9.66 15.71 -12.99
C ALA A 124 8.25 16.08 -13.50
N PHE A 125 7.24 15.99 -12.64
CA PHE A 125 5.85 16.25 -13.01
C PHE A 125 5.44 17.73 -12.91
N ALA A 126 6.30 18.63 -12.45
CA ALA A 126 5.93 20.01 -12.13
C ALA A 126 5.20 20.76 -13.27
N ALA A 127 5.60 20.53 -14.52
CA ALA A 127 5.02 21.16 -15.71
C ALA A 127 3.86 20.37 -16.33
N VAL A 128 3.56 19.16 -15.84
CA VAL A 128 2.49 18.31 -16.37
C VAL A 128 1.13 18.83 -15.92
N GLN A 129 0.15 18.84 -16.82
CA GLN A 129 -1.23 19.20 -16.51
C GLN A 129 -2.01 17.93 -16.11
N PRO A 130 -2.77 17.95 -15.01
CA PRO A 130 -3.62 16.82 -14.64
C PRO A 130 -4.82 16.68 -15.59
N GLU A 131 -5.20 15.44 -15.87
CA GLU A 131 -6.37 15.09 -16.68
C GLU A 131 -7.62 14.87 -15.83
N ALA A 132 -7.42 14.53 -14.56
CA ALA A 132 -8.49 14.35 -13.60
C ALA A 132 -8.07 14.83 -12.20
N ILE A 133 -9.09 15.23 -11.44
CA ILE A 133 -8.99 15.54 -10.01
C ILE A 133 -10.09 14.76 -9.29
N THR A 134 -9.74 14.20 -8.14
CA THR A 134 -10.69 13.61 -7.20
C THR A 134 -10.54 14.30 -5.86
N ILE A 135 -11.66 14.76 -5.29
CA ILE A 135 -11.70 15.41 -3.98
C ILE A 135 -12.62 14.58 -3.09
N GLY A 136 -12.18 14.21 -1.90
CA GLY A 136 -12.98 13.36 -1.03
C GLY A 136 -12.30 12.98 0.27
N ARG A 137 -12.74 11.85 0.84
CA ARG A 137 -12.19 11.23 2.05
C ARG A 137 -12.13 9.72 1.85
N GLY A 138 -11.11 9.08 2.40
CA GLY A 138 -10.74 7.70 2.13
C GLY A 138 -10.43 7.46 0.65
N LEU A 139 -9.71 8.37 -0.02
CA LEU A 139 -9.39 8.18 -1.43
C LEU A 139 -8.50 6.95 -1.61
N ALA A 140 -8.87 6.09 -2.57
CA ALA A 140 -8.09 4.92 -2.89
C ALA A 140 -6.82 5.34 -3.66
N VAL A 141 -5.66 5.13 -3.04
CA VAL A 141 -4.35 5.26 -3.70
C VAL A 141 -3.90 3.92 -4.27
N PRO A 142 -3.08 3.91 -5.35
CA PRO A 142 -2.46 2.70 -5.85
C PRO A 142 -1.77 1.93 -4.73
N ARG A 143 -2.06 0.63 -4.67
CA ARG A 143 -1.51 -0.23 -3.63
C ARG A 143 -0.04 -0.51 -3.92
N CYS A 144 0.72 -0.61 -2.85
CA CYS A 144 1.98 -1.34 -2.85
C CYS A 144 1.72 -2.76 -3.37
N ALA A 145 2.49 -3.21 -4.35
CA ALA A 145 2.62 -4.64 -4.58
C ALA A 145 3.55 -5.17 -3.49
N MET A 146 3.04 -5.22 -2.25
CA MET A 146 3.53 -6.29 -1.38
C MET A 146 3.33 -7.58 -2.18
N PRO A 147 4.26 -8.54 -2.14
CA PRO A 147 4.05 -9.83 -2.78
C PRO A 147 2.66 -10.26 -2.35
N GLN A 148 1.74 -10.31 -3.32
CA GLN A 148 0.38 -10.66 -3.02
C GLN A 148 0.49 -11.99 -2.29
N ALA A 149 -0.26 -12.14 -1.20
CA ALA A 149 -0.84 -13.43 -0.92
C ALA A 149 -1.63 -13.80 -2.19
N GLN A 150 -0.94 -14.35 -3.18
CA GLN A 150 -1.53 -14.97 -4.34
C GLN A 150 -2.30 -16.14 -3.77
N GLY A 151 -3.60 -15.95 -3.66
CA GLY A 151 -4.52 -17.07 -3.79
C GLY A 151 -4.13 -17.79 -5.07
N GLU A 152 -3.55 -18.97 -4.88
CA GLU A 152 -3.53 -20.08 -5.81
C GLU A 152 -3.01 -19.80 -7.23
N SER A 153 -1.75 -20.16 -7.46
CA SER A 153 -1.45 -21.20 -8.46
C SER A 153 -0.11 -21.88 -8.16
N ALA A 154 -0.24 -23.11 -7.68
CA ALA A 154 0.66 -24.25 -7.82
C ALA A 154 2.15 -23.98 -8.15
N GLY A 155 3.00 -24.20 -7.15
CA GLY A 155 4.32 -24.83 -7.33
C GLY A 155 5.52 -23.91 -7.10
N GLY A 156 6.17 -24.05 -5.93
CA GLY A 156 7.44 -23.36 -5.66
C GLY A 156 8.09 -23.68 -4.32
N THR A 157 8.45 -24.95 -4.10
CA THR A 157 9.62 -25.51 -3.37
C THR A 157 10.26 -24.83 -2.14
N GLY A 158 9.59 -23.93 -1.41
CA GLY A 158 10.11 -23.40 -0.14
C GLY A 158 9.70 -24.29 1.03
N ARG A 159 10.66 -24.90 1.72
CA ARG A 159 10.42 -25.61 2.99
C ARG A 159 10.76 -24.70 4.17
N VAL A 160 9.85 -24.55 5.12
CA VAL A 160 9.99 -23.69 6.30
C VAL A 160 9.80 -24.52 7.58
N PRO A 161 10.59 -24.31 8.64
CA PRO A 161 10.38 -24.98 9.92
C PRO A 161 9.14 -24.41 10.62
N VAL A 162 8.36 -25.25 11.28
CA VAL A 162 7.30 -24.77 12.19
C VAL A 162 7.97 -24.06 13.37
N PRO A 163 7.71 -22.76 13.61
CA PRO A 163 8.34 -22.00 14.69
C PRO A 163 7.86 -22.49 16.06
N GLN A 164 8.74 -22.42 17.07
CA GLN A 164 8.35 -22.57 18.47
C GLN A 164 7.58 -21.33 18.94
N PRO A 165 6.62 -21.47 19.86
CA PRO A 165 6.03 -20.32 20.55
C PRO A 165 7.11 -19.45 21.22
N ALA A 166 6.93 -18.12 21.20
CA ALA A 166 7.91 -17.19 21.77
C ALA A 166 7.98 -17.25 23.31
N SER A 167 6.93 -17.75 23.95
CA SER A 167 6.82 -18.01 25.38
C SER A 167 5.84 -19.17 25.61
N GLU A 168 5.76 -19.69 26.85
CA GLU A 168 4.79 -20.73 27.20
C GLU A 168 3.34 -20.30 26.88
N CYS A 169 3.03 -19.01 26.98
CA CYS A 169 1.71 -18.46 26.67
C CYS A 169 1.81 -17.33 25.65
N ASP A 170 2.13 -17.73 24.42
CA ASP A 170 2.24 -16.87 23.24
C ASP A 170 0.86 -16.62 22.59
N TYR A 171 0.19 -15.57 23.06
CA TYR A 171 -1.09 -15.10 22.50
C TYR A 171 -1.00 -14.69 21.02
N GLY A 172 0.21 -14.42 20.51
CA GLY A 172 0.46 -14.01 19.12
C GLY A 172 1.02 -15.13 18.24
N TYR A 173 0.86 -16.40 18.64
CA TYR A 173 1.45 -17.52 17.90
C TYR A 173 0.91 -17.63 16.47
N ASP A 174 -0.33 -17.21 16.21
CA ASP A 174 -0.91 -17.13 14.87
C ASP A 174 -0.12 -16.18 13.95
N GLU A 175 0.30 -15.01 14.46
CA GLU A 175 1.12 -14.06 13.71
C GLU A 175 2.51 -14.64 13.43
N THR A 176 3.09 -15.34 14.40
CA THR A 176 4.41 -15.98 14.25
C THR A 176 4.38 -17.05 13.15
N LEU A 177 3.32 -17.85 13.08
CA LEU A 177 3.09 -18.82 12.01
C LEU A 177 2.90 -18.12 10.65
N LYS A 178 2.07 -17.07 10.60
CA LYS A 178 1.83 -16.28 9.38
C LYS A 178 3.12 -15.63 8.85
N LYS A 179 3.94 -15.03 9.74
CA LYS A 179 5.24 -14.42 9.41
C LYS A 179 6.25 -15.46 8.88
N SER A 180 6.14 -16.71 9.31
CA SER A 180 6.96 -17.83 8.83
C SER A 180 6.46 -18.42 7.50
N GLY A 181 5.37 -17.87 6.93
CA GLY A 181 4.76 -18.36 5.70
C GLY A 181 3.93 -19.63 5.89
N LEU A 182 3.40 -19.86 7.09
CA LEU A 182 2.52 -20.98 7.44
C LEU A 182 1.09 -20.50 7.66
N VAL A 183 0.12 -21.40 7.52
CA VAL A 183 -1.29 -21.09 7.77
C VAL A 183 -1.63 -21.49 9.20
N ALA A 184 -1.92 -20.52 10.05
CA ALA A 184 -2.35 -20.73 11.42
C ALA A 184 -3.81 -21.21 11.46
N LYS A 185 -4.07 -22.37 12.09
CA LYS A 185 -5.42 -22.86 12.38
C LYS A 185 -5.56 -23.10 13.88
N GLU A 186 -6.09 -22.10 14.55
CA GLU A 186 -6.42 -22.17 15.97
C GLU A 186 -7.71 -22.98 16.18
N THR A 187 -7.70 -23.86 17.18
CA THR A 187 -8.92 -24.49 17.71
C THR A 187 -9.12 -23.99 19.14
N PRO A 188 -10.06 -23.06 19.37
CA PRO A 188 -10.38 -22.62 20.72
C PRO A 188 -11.05 -23.76 21.49
N VAL A 189 -10.53 -24.07 22.67
CA VAL A 189 -11.09 -25.04 23.61
C VAL A 189 -11.68 -24.27 24.79
N HIS A 190 -12.91 -24.60 25.13
CA HIS A 190 -13.64 -23.94 26.22
C HIS A 190 -13.41 -24.70 27.53
N GLY A 191 -12.77 -24.05 28.51
CA GLY A 191 -12.55 -24.62 29.85
C GLY A 191 -11.55 -25.80 29.91
N PRO A 192 -11.35 -26.38 31.12
CA PRO A 192 -10.40 -27.47 31.35
C PRO A 192 -11.00 -28.82 30.92
N ASP A 193 -11.31 -28.98 29.63
CA ASP A 193 -11.77 -30.26 29.06
C ASP A 193 -10.61 -31.16 28.62
N ASP A 194 -9.43 -30.58 28.35
CA ASP A 194 -8.21 -31.31 27.98
C ASP A 194 -7.35 -31.60 29.23
N GLU A 195 -7.03 -32.87 29.51
CA GLU A 195 -6.22 -33.31 30.68
C GLU A 195 -4.80 -32.69 30.73
N ASP A 196 -4.29 -32.22 29.59
CA ASP A 196 -2.97 -31.60 29.40
C ASP A 196 -3.04 -30.06 29.28
N PHE A 197 -4.05 -29.45 29.89
CA PHE A 197 -4.24 -28.00 29.97
C PHE A 197 -2.95 -27.26 30.41
N GLY A 198 -2.36 -26.51 29.48
CA GLY A 198 -1.12 -25.76 29.70
C GLY A 198 -1.31 -24.34 30.26
N GLY A 199 -2.56 -23.89 30.45
CA GLY A 199 -2.90 -22.52 30.84
C GLY A 199 -3.72 -21.78 29.77
N TYR A 200 -4.36 -20.69 30.19
CA TYR A 200 -5.16 -19.86 29.29
C TYR A 200 -4.27 -19.05 28.33
N GLY A 201 -4.66 -19.03 27.04
CA GLY A 201 -3.90 -18.35 26.00
C GLY A 201 -2.59 -19.04 25.59
N CYS A 202 -2.32 -20.26 26.09
CA CYS A 202 -1.09 -20.97 25.81
C CYS A 202 -1.31 -21.93 24.61
N PRO A 203 -0.55 -21.81 23.51
CA PRO A 203 -0.71 -22.69 22.35
C PRO A 203 -0.17 -24.10 22.65
N TYR A 204 -1.02 -25.11 22.51
CA TYR A 204 -0.65 -26.52 22.77
C TYR A 204 -1.16 -27.47 21.68
N ARG A 205 -0.65 -28.71 21.69
CA ARG A 205 -0.92 -29.75 20.67
C ARG A 205 -0.70 -29.23 19.23
N ILE A 206 0.42 -28.53 19.03
CA ILE A 206 0.81 -27.95 17.74
C ILE A 206 1.17 -29.08 16.75
N SER A 207 0.54 -29.07 15.58
CA SER A 207 0.73 -30.07 14.52
C SER A 207 0.81 -29.40 13.14
N PRO A 208 1.88 -29.63 12.36
CA PRO A 208 3.07 -30.45 12.67
C PRO A 208 3.91 -29.88 13.82
N THR A 209 4.64 -30.73 14.53
CA THR A 209 5.39 -30.34 15.73
C THR A 209 6.38 -29.21 15.42
N PRO A 210 6.53 -28.19 16.27
CA PRO A 210 7.56 -27.18 16.14
C PRO A 210 8.95 -27.77 15.86
N GLY A 211 9.68 -27.16 14.92
CA GLY A 211 10.93 -27.69 14.36
C GLY A 211 10.74 -28.60 13.14
N THR A 212 9.54 -29.13 12.90
CA THR A 212 9.24 -29.91 11.70
C THR A 212 9.31 -29.00 10.48
N THR A 213 10.10 -29.39 9.49
CA THR A 213 10.20 -28.66 8.24
C THR A 213 9.05 -29.06 7.32
N VAL A 214 8.20 -28.11 6.96
CA VAL A 214 7.01 -28.30 6.14
C VAL A 214 7.05 -27.41 4.90
N PRO A 215 6.34 -27.74 3.81
CA PRO A 215 6.17 -26.80 2.71
C PRO A 215 5.58 -25.47 3.19
N LYS A 216 6.08 -24.36 2.66
CA LYS A 216 5.47 -23.03 2.85
C LYS A 216 3.99 -23.09 2.44
N GLY A 217 3.12 -22.48 3.23
CA GLY A 217 1.66 -22.57 3.09
C GLY A 217 1.02 -23.78 3.78
N SER A 218 1.80 -24.67 4.40
CA SER A 218 1.23 -25.77 5.19
C SER A 218 0.43 -25.23 6.38
N VAL A 219 -0.67 -25.91 6.67
CA VAL A 219 -1.50 -25.60 7.83
C VAL A 219 -0.84 -26.14 9.09
N VAL A 220 -0.61 -25.25 10.06
CA VAL A 220 -0.23 -25.61 11.43
C VAL A 220 -1.46 -25.43 12.31
N GLN A 221 -1.93 -26.55 12.84
CA GLN A 221 -3.04 -26.61 13.78
C GLN A 221 -2.51 -26.51 15.19
N TYR A 222 -3.13 -25.70 16.03
CA TYR A 222 -2.82 -25.63 17.44
C TYR A 222 -4.08 -25.28 18.23
N ARG A 223 -4.07 -25.61 19.51
CA ARG A 223 -5.18 -25.33 20.42
C ARG A 223 -4.82 -24.20 21.37
N THR A 224 -5.83 -23.45 21.76
CA THR A 224 -5.75 -22.44 22.82
C THR A 224 -6.95 -22.62 23.72
N ALA A 225 -6.74 -22.50 25.03
CA ALA A 225 -7.84 -22.54 25.98
C ALA A 225 -8.20 -21.11 26.41
N TRP A 226 -9.50 -20.85 26.58
CA TRP A 226 -10.02 -19.55 26.98
C TRP A 226 -10.99 -19.68 28.17
N GLU A 227 -10.98 -18.71 29.09
CA GLU A 227 -12.03 -18.56 30.11
C GLU A 227 -13.27 -17.96 29.43
N GLY A 228 -14.37 -18.72 29.39
CA GLY A 228 -15.67 -18.22 28.96
C GLY A 228 -16.17 -17.13 29.91
N SER A 229 -16.84 -16.12 29.35
CA SER A 229 -17.62 -15.13 30.12
C SER A 229 -19.01 -15.66 30.45
#